data_AF-A0A1H0I8F8-F1
#
_entry.id   AF-A0A1H0I8F8-F1
#
_cell.length_a   1.000
_cell.length_b   1.000
_cell.length_c   1.000
_cell.angle_alpha   90.00
_cell.angle_beta   90.00
_cell.angle_gamma   90.00
#
_symmetry.space_group_name_H-M   'P 1'
#
loop_
_entity.id
_entity.type
_entity.pdbx_description
1 polymer ?
#
loop_
_entity_poly.entity_id
_entity_poly.type
_entity_poly.pdbx_seq_one_letter_code
_entity_poly.pdbx_strand_id
1 'polypeptide(L)'
;MGISKKSFASLFLSFCLGFSLISALLVKPVDAKTVRVAVVTSLSGDVTIKKGGGSKSYDAYEDMSLNQGDTVYTGASSSVTLNLSNGDSDVTLGENAEINVSDLNTSDGNKKSKLKVWAGSLWVKVKSLAGSDDEFEVETPTAVMGVRGTQFFVTVDPKTGGIKMAVGAGKVSASTVTNGSDSTQKTSITYLYPTQQISLDSREETKDLSLKVDFLHLDDFIRDASPDVIKEIIKNKADIDKENDEFIAKKKKEIADGKVVEDQTSLVVKNQAELDKVQQNLDNLIGNIAKKALENNKIDKSSMDKLIEETNKKIVEQNKKLDLDKVKVLDKTAGIDPEKEKKKQEELRKLEAEKLKKKLEVEKKQEELKKQLAAALKALEEQRTKILEATKAAAAKAKAEAEAKLKESLSDVEKKEFDKAKNGTKTPDPVPGTGSDSGSSDPVPAVSLVATADLNPNRLGFFNLDIKLSDFVGDHDIYGVEVHLLYDDNTFYNAAPVINGNIFNFINSADHIKEYKGSNQKELVYAVTNFGSTTRNIAVSGTKKLVTIPMYGYGSETIAVGKIVIVRMNGSSVQNIEIPVNSILPAIINTRRNE
;
A
#
# COMPACT_ATOMS: atom_id res chain seq x y z
N MET A 1 -15.61 79.13 27.96
CA MET A 1 -16.86 78.43 28.35
C MET A 1 -16.48 77.13 29.03
N GLY A 2 -16.62 77.05 30.36
CA GLY A 2 -16.28 75.85 31.13
C GLY A 2 -17.39 74.81 31.01
N ILE A 3 -17.15 73.73 30.25
CA ILE A 3 -18.06 72.58 30.20
C ILE A 3 -18.04 71.94 31.60
N SER A 4 -19.20 71.88 32.27
CA SER A 4 -19.28 71.29 33.60
C SER A 4 -18.97 69.79 33.53
N LYS A 5 -18.37 69.23 34.59
CA LYS A 5 -18.01 67.79 34.67
C LYS A 5 -19.20 66.85 34.34
N LYS A 6 -20.44 67.28 34.62
CA LYS A 6 -21.67 66.54 34.29
C LYS A 6 -21.99 66.55 32.79
N SER A 7 -21.70 67.64 32.10
CA SER A 7 -21.92 67.79 30.66
C SER A 7 -20.89 67.00 29.84
N PHE A 8 -19.65 66.89 30.33
CA PHE A 8 -18.62 66.03 29.71
C PHE A 8 -18.95 64.54 29.84
N ALA A 9 -19.44 64.09 31.00
CA ALA A 9 -19.85 62.70 31.20
C ALA A 9 -21.06 62.30 30.34
N SER A 10 -22.03 63.20 30.18
CA SER A 10 -23.18 63.00 29.29
C SER A 10 -22.76 62.90 27.81
N LEU A 11 -21.85 63.76 27.36
CA LEU A 11 -21.32 63.74 26.00
C LEU A 11 -20.53 62.46 25.71
N PHE A 12 -19.71 62.01 26.67
CA PHE A 12 -18.94 60.78 26.56
C PHE A 12 -19.84 59.54 26.52
N LEU A 13 -20.88 59.49 27.36
CA LEU A 13 -21.85 58.38 27.36
C LEU A 13 -22.66 58.32 26.06
N SER A 14 -23.04 59.48 25.51
CA SER A 14 -23.74 59.57 24.21
C SER A 14 -22.84 59.14 23.06
N PHE A 15 -21.54 59.47 23.10
CA PHE A 15 -20.55 59.01 22.13
C PHE A 15 -20.32 57.48 22.22
N CYS A 16 -20.26 56.92 23.42
CA CYS A 16 -20.15 55.46 23.62
C CYS A 16 -21.39 54.71 23.12
N LEU A 17 -22.60 55.23 23.38
CA LEU A 17 -23.85 54.65 22.87
C LEU A 17 -23.93 54.74 21.33
N GLY A 18 -23.51 55.86 20.75
CA GLY A 18 -23.40 56.02 19.30
C GLY A 18 -22.40 55.06 18.65
N PHE A 19 -21.22 54.89 19.25
CA PHE A 19 -20.20 53.94 18.78
C PHE A 19 -20.65 52.47 18.93
N SER A 20 -21.43 52.15 19.96
CA SER A 20 -22.01 50.82 20.16
C SER A 20 -23.07 50.49 19.09
N LEU A 21 -23.91 51.46 18.70
CA LEU A 21 -24.89 51.25 17.63
C LEU A 21 -24.25 51.13 16.24
N ILE A 22 -23.20 51.92 15.96
CA ILE A 22 -22.49 51.86 14.68
C ILE A 22 -21.70 50.55 14.55
N SER A 23 -21.16 50.03 15.65
CA SER A 23 -20.47 48.73 15.65
C SER A 23 -21.41 47.57 15.32
N ALA A 24 -22.69 47.62 15.75
CA ALA A 24 -23.68 46.60 15.44
C ALA A 24 -24.13 46.61 13.96
N LEU A 25 -24.05 47.75 13.27
CA LEU A 25 -24.42 47.92 11.86
C LEU A 25 -23.30 47.49 10.88
N LEU A 26 -22.07 47.29 11.36
CA LEU A 26 -20.91 46.89 10.55
C LEU A 26 -20.51 45.42 10.70
N VAL A 27 -21.15 44.67 11.60
CA VAL A 27 -20.98 43.21 11.66
C VAL A 27 -21.77 42.62 10.51
N LYS A 28 -21.08 42.28 9.42
CA LYS A 28 -21.66 41.39 8.40
C LYS A 28 -22.07 40.10 9.12
N PRO A 29 -23.29 39.57 8.92
CA PRO A 29 -23.58 38.22 9.36
C PRO A 29 -22.50 37.32 8.76
N VAL A 30 -21.73 36.66 9.62
CA VAL A 30 -20.92 35.53 9.19
C VAL A 30 -21.94 34.49 8.79
N ASP A 31 -22.16 34.32 7.50
CA ASP A 31 -22.87 33.14 7.00
C ASP A 31 -22.17 31.94 7.62
N ALA A 32 -22.88 31.24 8.50
CA ALA A 32 -22.39 30.01 9.07
C ALA A 32 -22.19 29.06 7.88
N LYS A 33 -20.93 28.87 7.47
CA LYS A 33 -20.55 27.84 6.50
C LYS A 33 -21.05 26.52 7.10
N THR A 34 -22.17 26.02 6.59
CA THR A 34 -22.77 24.78 7.08
C THR A 34 -21.78 23.67 6.78
N VAL A 35 -21.08 23.19 7.81
CA VAL A 35 -20.11 22.10 7.67
C VAL A 35 -20.89 20.86 7.27
N ARG A 36 -20.68 20.40 6.04
CA ARG A 36 -21.25 19.14 5.57
C ARG A 36 -20.49 17.99 6.21
N VAL A 37 -21.24 17.01 6.69
CA VAL A 37 -20.71 15.77 7.27
C VAL A 37 -21.24 14.58 6.48
N ALA A 38 -20.48 13.49 6.48
CA ALA A 38 -21.01 12.18 6.14
C ALA A 38 -21.45 11.48 7.43
N VAL A 39 -22.41 10.57 7.34
CA VAL A 39 -22.97 9.87 8.51
C VAL A 39 -22.95 8.36 8.26
N VAL A 40 -22.52 7.58 9.25
CA VAL A 40 -22.65 6.12 9.21
C VAL A 40 -24.13 5.76 9.37
N THR A 41 -24.74 5.17 8.35
CA THR A 41 -26.17 4.77 8.41
C THR A 41 -26.38 3.33 8.80
N SER A 42 -25.41 2.46 8.51
CA SER A 42 -25.39 1.07 8.98
C SER A 42 -23.97 0.53 8.89
N LEU A 43 -23.66 -0.45 9.73
CA LEU A 43 -22.37 -1.14 9.69
C LEU A 43 -22.49 -2.59 10.18
N SER A 44 -21.55 -3.43 9.74
CA SER A 44 -21.39 -4.80 10.18
C SER A 44 -19.91 -5.14 10.31
N GLY A 45 -19.57 -5.98 11.29
CA GLY A 45 -18.19 -6.41 11.54
C GLY A 45 -17.29 -5.34 12.17
N ASP A 46 -16.00 -5.44 11.91
CA ASP A 46 -14.96 -4.51 12.35
C ASP A 46 -14.87 -3.30 11.41
N VAL A 47 -15.26 -2.13 11.90
CA VAL A 47 -15.21 -0.87 11.17
C VAL A 47 -14.60 0.19 12.08
N THR A 48 -13.52 0.81 11.62
CA THR A 48 -12.83 1.85 12.39
C THR A 48 -12.67 3.13 11.59
N ILE A 49 -12.63 4.27 12.29
CA ILE A 49 -12.51 5.61 11.70
C ILE A 49 -11.31 6.31 12.32
N LYS A 50 -10.39 6.77 11.46
CA LYS A 50 -9.28 7.64 11.82
C LYS A 50 -9.64 9.09 11.51
N LYS A 51 -9.65 9.95 12.52
CA LYS A 51 -9.97 11.38 12.35
C LYS A 51 -8.89 12.13 11.57
N GLY A 52 -9.29 13.06 10.72
CA GLY A 52 -8.38 13.88 9.93
C GLY A 52 -7.33 14.59 10.80
N GLY A 53 -6.05 14.47 10.45
CA GLY A 53 -4.93 15.04 11.22
C GLY A 53 -4.57 14.30 12.51
N GLY A 54 -5.31 13.26 12.89
CA GLY A 54 -5.03 12.40 14.04
C GLY A 54 -4.32 11.10 13.66
N SER A 55 -3.67 10.46 14.64
CA SER A 55 -3.04 9.14 14.52
C SER A 55 -3.85 7.99 15.12
N LYS A 56 -4.94 8.30 15.86
CA LYS A 56 -5.79 7.31 16.52
C LYS A 56 -6.99 6.95 15.65
N SER A 57 -7.32 5.66 15.65
CA SER A 57 -8.56 5.11 15.10
C SER A 57 -9.56 4.85 16.22
N TYR A 58 -10.85 4.94 15.90
CA TYR A 58 -11.98 4.72 16.80
C TYR A 58 -12.94 3.72 16.16
N ASP A 59 -13.59 2.89 16.97
CA ASP A 59 -14.65 2.02 16.47
C ASP A 59 -15.82 2.87 15.94
N ALA A 60 -16.31 2.51 14.75
CA ALA A 60 -17.47 3.17 14.16
C ALA A 60 -18.76 2.70 14.84
N TYR A 61 -19.74 3.58 14.91
CA TYR A 61 -21.09 3.28 15.38
C TYR A 61 -22.11 3.96 14.45
N GLU A 62 -23.35 3.49 14.44
CA GLU A 62 -24.43 4.11 13.66
C GLU A 62 -24.65 5.57 14.10
N ASP A 63 -25.04 6.43 13.16
CA ASP A 63 -25.16 7.88 13.32
C ASP A 63 -23.84 8.62 13.65
N MET A 64 -22.70 7.93 13.62
CA MET A 64 -21.40 8.59 13.77
C MET A 64 -21.13 9.52 12.57
N SER A 65 -20.83 10.79 12.87
CA SER A 65 -20.47 11.78 11.85
C SER A 65 -18.99 11.71 11.46
N LEU A 66 -18.74 11.82 10.16
CA LEU A 66 -17.43 11.94 9.54
C LEU A 66 -17.27 13.33 8.93
N ASN A 67 -16.10 13.91 9.18
CA ASN A 67 -15.70 15.20 8.61
C ASN A 67 -14.78 14.98 7.41
N GLN A 68 -14.58 16.06 6.65
CA GLN A 68 -13.51 16.11 5.66
C GLN A 68 -12.16 15.76 6.32
N GLY A 69 -11.41 14.87 5.68
CA GLY A 69 -10.12 14.35 6.15
C GLY A 69 -10.22 13.03 6.93
N ASP A 70 -11.41 12.64 7.39
CA ASP A 70 -11.60 11.36 8.10
C ASP A 70 -11.39 10.17 7.15
N THR A 71 -10.86 9.07 7.67
CA THR A 71 -10.62 7.83 6.92
C THR A 71 -11.33 6.67 7.58
N VAL A 72 -12.06 5.90 6.79
CA VAL A 72 -12.82 4.72 7.19
C VAL A 72 -12.07 3.47 6.76
N TYR A 73 -11.97 2.51 7.68
CA TYR A 73 -11.39 1.20 7.46
C TYR A 73 -12.45 0.14 7.74
N THR A 74 -12.59 -0.83 6.84
CA THR A 74 -13.38 -2.04 7.08
C THR A 74 -12.47 -3.25 7.13
N GLY A 75 -12.66 -4.11 8.12
CA GLY A 75 -11.97 -5.39 8.24
C GLY A 75 -12.47 -6.44 7.24
N ALA A 76 -11.98 -7.67 7.42
CA ALA A 76 -12.48 -8.83 6.68
C ALA A 76 -13.93 -9.14 7.09
N SER A 77 -14.80 -9.47 6.13
CA SER A 77 -16.23 -9.71 6.40
C SER A 77 -16.94 -8.54 7.11
N SER A 78 -16.45 -7.32 6.92
CA SER A 78 -17.06 -6.09 7.43
C SER A 78 -17.66 -5.25 6.30
N SER A 79 -18.63 -4.41 6.64
CA SER A 79 -19.24 -3.47 5.70
C SER A 79 -19.69 -2.21 6.44
N VAL A 80 -19.72 -1.08 5.74
CA VAL A 80 -20.28 0.17 6.27
C VAL A 80 -20.96 0.97 5.17
N THR A 81 -22.14 1.50 5.45
CA THR A 81 -22.85 2.43 4.57
C THR A 81 -22.73 3.83 5.13
N LEU A 82 -22.27 4.75 4.29
CA LEU A 82 -22.14 6.16 4.57
C LEU A 82 -23.20 6.92 3.77
N ASN A 83 -23.97 7.77 4.43
CA ASN A 83 -24.77 8.79 3.76
C ASN A 83 -23.98 10.10 3.68
N LEU A 84 -23.83 10.60 2.46
CA LEU A 84 -23.20 11.88 2.16
C LEU A 84 -24.28 12.87 1.72
N SER A 85 -23.97 14.17 1.84
CA SER A 85 -24.77 15.24 1.23
C SER A 85 -26.17 15.46 1.80
N ASN A 86 -26.44 15.01 3.02
CA ASN A 86 -27.75 15.08 3.68
C ASN A 86 -28.84 14.27 2.93
N GLY A 87 -28.53 13.03 2.52
CA GLY A 87 -29.51 12.13 1.91
C GLY A 87 -29.38 11.94 0.40
N ASP A 88 -28.48 12.67 -0.28
CA ASP A 88 -28.39 12.63 -1.75
C ASP A 88 -27.41 11.57 -2.28
N SER A 89 -26.56 11.01 -1.43
CA SER A 89 -25.60 9.99 -1.87
C SER A 89 -25.37 8.95 -0.79
N ASP A 90 -25.53 7.68 -1.13
CA ASP A 90 -25.19 6.55 -0.27
C ASP A 90 -23.97 5.82 -0.83
N VAL A 91 -23.02 5.49 0.04
CA VAL A 91 -21.79 4.79 -0.32
C VAL A 91 -21.62 3.61 0.60
N THR A 92 -21.70 2.40 0.05
CA THR A 92 -21.53 1.16 0.81
C THR A 92 -20.17 0.57 0.53
N LEU A 93 -19.35 0.46 1.57
CA LEU A 93 -18.01 -0.09 1.54
C LEU A 93 -18.08 -1.58 1.86
N GLY A 94 -17.45 -2.41 1.03
CA GLY A 94 -17.25 -3.81 1.32
C GLY A 94 -16.09 -4.05 2.27
N GLU A 95 -15.64 -5.30 2.35
CA GLU A 95 -14.55 -5.73 3.22
C GLU A 95 -13.17 -5.20 2.78
N ASN A 96 -12.24 -5.11 3.73
CA ASN A 96 -10.85 -4.69 3.51
C ASN A 96 -10.72 -3.36 2.75
N ALA A 97 -11.64 -2.42 3.02
CA ALA A 97 -11.67 -1.13 2.37
C ALA A 97 -10.95 -0.06 3.17
N GLU A 98 -10.30 0.86 2.45
CA GLU A 98 -9.75 2.10 3.00
C GLU A 98 -10.25 3.27 2.17
N ILE A 99 -11.08 4.11 2.78
CA ILE A 99 -11.66 5.29 2.12
C ILE A 99 -11.44 6.54 2.94
N ASN A 100 -10.90 7.58 2.31
CA ASN A 100 -10.77 8.91 2.87
C ASN A 100 -11.85 9.84 2.32
N VAL A 101 -12.56 10.53 3.21
CA VAL A 101 -13.53 11.57 2.88
C VAL A 101 -12.77 12.87 2.59
N SER A 102 -12.31 13.03 1.35
CA SER A 102 -11.31 14.05 1.01
C SER A 102 -11.86 15.46 0.80
N ASP A 103 -13.11 15.58 0.34
CA ASP A 103 -13.78 16.86 0.12
C ASP A 103 -15.28 16.73 0.42
N LEU A 104 -15.79 17.61 1.28
CA LEU A 104 -17.21 17.78 1.59
C LEU A 104 -17.51 19.28 1.68
N ASN A 105 -17.54 19.94 0.53
CA ASN A 105 -17.76 21.39 0.45
C ASN A 105 -19.07 21.74 -0.25
N THR A 106 -19.57 22.94 0.04
CA THR A 106 -20.62 23.59 -0.73
C THR A 106 -20.05 24.90 -1.23
N SER A 107 -20.14 25.16 -2.54
CA SER A 107 -19.79 26.45 -3.16
C SER A 107 -20.94 26.90 -4.03
N ASP A 108 -21.39 28.15 -3.86
CA ASP A 108 -22.41 28.77 -4.70
C ASP A 108 -23.72 27.96 -4.81
N GLY A 109 -24.06 27.22 -3.75
CA GLY A 109 -25.24 26.33 -3.69
C GLY A 109 -25.00 24.92 -4.23
N ASN A 110 -23.89 24.68 -4.93
CA ASN A 110 -23.51 23.37 -5.45
C ASN A 110 -22.69 22.57 -4.43
N LYS A 111 -23.04 21.31 -4.26
CA LYS A 111 -22.40 20.37 -3.35
C LYS A 111 -21.27 19.65 -4.09
N LYS A 112 -20.06 19.68 -3.51
CA LYS A 112 -18.93 18.87 -3.95
C LYS A 112 -18.64 17.78 -2.92
N SER A 113 -18.54 16.54 -3.38
CA SER A 113 -18.21 15.39 -2.54
C SER A 113 -17.12 14.58 -3.23
N LYS A 114 -16.02 14.33 -2.52
CA LYS A 114 -14.91 13.56 -3.07
C LYS A 114 -14.43 12.50 -2.11
N LEU A 115 -14.46 11.25 -2.56
CA LEU A 115 -13.93 10.10 -1.84
C LEU A 115 -12.63 9.64 -2.48
N LYS A 116 -11.61 9.38 -1.66
CA LYS A 116 -10.37 8.73 -2.08
C LYS A 116 -10.37 7.30 -1.60
N VAL A 117 -10.17 6.36 -2.51
CA VAL A 117 -10.31 4.92 -2.25
C VAL A 117 -8.97 4.27 -2.52
N TRP A 118 -8.40 3.66 -1.49
CA TRP A 118 -7.08 3.01 -1.58
C TRP A 118 -7.16 1.50 -1.74
N ALA A 119 -8.19 0.89 -1.19
CA ALA A 119 -8.37 -0.55 -1.18
C ALA A 119 -9.85 -0.91 -1.04
N GLY A 120 -10.19 -2.16 -1.39
CA GLY A 120 -11.48 -2.77 -1.14
C GLY A 120 -12.49 -2.53 -2.25
N SER A 121 -13.77 -2.63 -1.93
CA SER A 121 -14.86 -2.42 -2.87
C SER A 121 -15.88 -1.42 -2.34
N LEU A 122 -16.56 -0.73 -3.25
CA LEU A 122 -17.61 0.21 -2.92
C LEU A 122 -18.74 0.18 -3.96
N TRP A 123 -19.95 0.34 -3.46
CA TRP A 123 -21.13 0.68 -4.26
C TRP A 123 -21.54 2.11 -3.94
N VAL A 124 -21.62 2.94 -4.97
CA VAL A 124 -22.03 4.33 -4.85
C VAL A 124 -23.40 4.48 -5.51
N LYS A 125 -24.31 5.12 -4.79
CA LYS A 125 -25.61 5.56 -5.28
C LYS A 125 -25.69 7.07 -5.09
N VAL A 126 -25.64 7.82 -6.18
CA VAL A 126 -25.85 9.27 -6.17
C VAL A 126 -27.22 9.54 -6.77
N LYS A 127 -28.09 10.20 -5.99
CA LYS A 127 -29.40 10.61 -6.45
C LYS A 127 -29.25 11.56 -7.64
N SER A 128 -29.95 11.26 -8.73
CA SER A 128 -30.02 12.15 -9.88
C SER A 128 -30.74 13.44 -9.49
N LEU A 129 -30.02 14.55 -9.56
CA LEU A 129 -30.54 15.89 -9.35
C LEU A 129 -30.57 16.58 -10.72
N ALA A 130 -31.67 16.39 -11.45
CA ALA A 130 -31.87 17.05 -12.73
C ALA A 130 -31.72 18.57 -12.55
N GLY A 131 -30.67 19.16 -13.15
CA GLY A 131 -30.38 20.58 -13.11
C GLY A 131 -29.51 21.07 -11.94
N SER A 132 -28.98 20.21 -11.06
CA SER A 132 -27.93 20.63 -10.12
C SER A 132 -26.54 20.46 -10.72
N ASP A 133 -25.62 21.38 -10.41
CA ASP A 133 -24.20 21.27 -10.76
C ASP A 133 -23.40 20.67 -9.59
N ASP A 134 -24.05 19.77 -8.83
CA ASP A 134 -23.41 19.01 -7.78
C ASP A 134 -22.38 18.03 -8.37
N GLU A 135 -21.22 17.96 -7.75
CA GLU A 135 -20.11 17.11 -8.16
C GLU A 135 -19.91 15.98 -7.14
N PHE A 136 -19.92 14.75 -7.64
CA PHE A 136 -19.49 13.59 -6.87
C PHE A 136 -18.31 12.91 -7.59
N GLU A 137 -17.20 12.77 -6.88
CA GLU A 137 -15.97 12.18 -7.40
C GLU A 137 -15.51 11.00 -6.53
N VAL A 138 -15.11 9.91 -7.18
CA VAL A 138 -14.35 8.83 -6.57
C VAL A 138 -12.95 8.84 -7.18
N GLU A 139 -11.94 9.17 -6.38
CA GLU A 139 -10.54 9.13 -6.77
C GLU A 139 -9.90 7.83 -6.26
N THR A 140 -9.18 7.16 -7.16
CA THR A 140 -8.42 5.93 -6.90
C THR A 140 -6.95 6.16 -7.28
N PRO A 141 -6.03 5.21 -7.00
CA PRO A 141 -4.64 5.32 -7.43
C PRO A 141 -4.52 5.49 -8.95
N THR A 142 -5.40 4.87 -9.75
CA THR A 142 -5.26 4.81 -11.22
C THR A 142 -6.23 5.70 -11.99
N ALA A 143 -7.34 6.14 -11.41
CA ALA A 143 -8.32 6.98 -12.10
C ALA A 143 -9.19 7.83 -11.17
N VAL A 144 -9.87 8.83 -11.74
CA VAL A 144 -10.94 9.62 -11.11
C VAL A 144 -12.24 9.34 -11.85
N MET A 145 -13.26 8.92 -11.08
CA MET A 145 -14.62 8.71 -11.58
C MET A 145 -15.49 9.90 -11.22
N GLY A 146 -16.06 10.55 -12.23
CA GLY A 146 -16.98 11.69 -12.06
C GLY A 146 -18.42 11.26 -12.30
N VAL A 147 -19.30 11.70 -11.41
CA VAL A 147 -20.67 11.18 -11.30
C VAL A 147 -21.68 12.32 -11.25
N ARG A 148 -22.74 12.21 -12.05
CA ARG A 148 -23.92 13.10 -11.98
C ARG A 148 -25.19 12.24 -12.12
N GLY A 149 -25.74 11.81 -10.98
CA GLY A 149 -26.90 10.90 -10.94
C GLY A 149 -26.59 9.52 -11.50
N THR A 150 -25.99 8.65 -10.70
CA THR A 150 -25.58 7.31 -11.16
C THR A 150 -25.48 6.32 -10.03
N GLN A 151 -25.48 5.04 -10.40
CA GLN A 151 -25.14 3.95 -9.49
C GLN A 151 -24.06 3.06 -10.10
N PHE A 152 -22.96 2.90 -9.38
CA PHE A 152 -21.79 2.19 -9.89
C PHE A 152 -20.97 1.54 -8.78
N PHE A 153 -20.24 0.52 -9.17
CA PHE A 153 -19.34 -0.26 -8.34
C PHE A 153 -17.90 0.08 -8.68
N VAL A 154 -17.03 0.19 -7.68
CA VAL A 154 -15.58 0.26 -7.86
C VAL A 154 -14.92 -0.74 -6.92
N THR A 155 -13.86 -1.40 -7.40
CA THR A 155 -12.93 -2.14 -6.55
C THR A 155 -11.50 -1.70 -6.84
N VAL A 156 -10.68 -1.65 -5.79
CA VAL A 156 -9.26 -1.28 -5.84
C VAL A 156 -8.44 -2.41 -5.22
N ASP A 157 -7.50 -2.96 -5.99
CA ASP A 157 -6.54 -3.93 -5.48
C ASP A 157 -5.50 -3.21 -4.59
N PRO A 158 -5.34 -3.60 -3.31
CA PRO A 158 -4.45 -2.91 -2.39
C PRO A 158 -2.95 -3.09 -2.72
N LYS A 159 -2.59 -4.09 -3.53
CA LYS A 159 -1.18 -4.38 -3.89
C LYS A 159 -0.76 -3.66 -5.15
N THR A 160 -1.63 -3.65 -6.16
CA THR A 160 -1.31 -3.06 -7.48
C THR A 160 -1.86 -1.64 -7.63
N GLY A 161 -2.88 -1.27 -6.85
CA GLY A 161 -3.68 -0.06 -7.06
C GLY A 161 -4.62 -0.15 -8.27
N GLY A 162 -4.61 -1.28 -8.99
CA GLY A 162 -5.44 -1.52 -10.15
C GLY A 162 -6.92 -1.51 -9.77
N ILE A 163 -7.75 -0.98 -10.66
CA ILE A 163 -9.18 -0.85 -10.41
C ILE A 163 -10.01 -1.63 -11.41
N LYS A 164 -11.21 -1.99 -10.97
CA LYS A 164 -12.33 -2.27 -11.87
C LYS A 164 -13.51 -1.41 -11.45
N MET A 165 -14.18 -0.83 -12.43
CA MET A 165 -15.40 -0.05 -12.22
C MET A 165 -16.50 -0.58 -13.14
N ALA A 166 -17.71 -0.74 -12.61
CA ALA A 166 -18.89 -1.21 -13.35
C ALA A 166 -20.09 -0.31 -13.07
N VAL A 167 -20.85 0.03 -14.12
CA VAL A 167 -22.01 0.91 -14.00
C VAL A 167 -23.31 0.10 -13.99
N GLY A 168 -24.17 0.37 -13.00
CA GLY A 168 -25.50 -0.24 -12.89
C GLY A 168 -26.63 0.67 -13.40
N ALA A 169 -26.47 1.99 -13.25
CA ALA A 169 -27.42 2.99 -13.71
C ALA A 169 -26.74 4.35 -13.98
N GLY A 170 -27.33 5.16 -14.86
CA GLY A 170 -26.82 6.49 -15.20
C GLY A 170 -25.61 6.49 -16.14
N LYS A 171 -24.78 7.54 -16.07
CA LYS A 171 -23.55 7.71 -16.88
C LYS A 171 -22.38 8.17 -16.01
N VAL A 172 -21.33 7.37 -15.93
CA VAL A 172 -20.14 7.64 -15.11
C VAL A 172 -18.96 7.99 -16.01
N SER A 173 -18.22 9.06 -15.72
CA SER A 173 -16.94 9.31 -16.38
C SER A 173 -15.81 8.54 -15.69
N ALA A 174 -14.83 8.10 -16.45
CA ALA A 174 -13.56 7.61 -15.94
C ALA A 174 -12.43 8.41 -16.59
N SER A 175 -11.55 8.98 -15.77
CA SER A 175 -10.46 9.83 -16.24
C SER A 175 -9.12 9.47 -15.61
N THR A 176 -8.06 9.59 -16.39
CA THR A 176 -6.67 9.46 -15.92
C THR A 176 -5.91 10.75 -16.23
N VAL A 177 -5.02 11.14 -15.31
CA VAL A 177 -4.11 12.27 -15.51
C VAL A 177 -2.70 11.73 -15.57
N THR A 178 -2.01 12.04 -16.66
CA THR A 178 -0.62 11.64 -16.94
C THR A 178 0.23 12.86 -17.20
N ASN A 179 1.51 12.81 -16.86
CA ASN A 179 2.45 13.88 -17.16
C ASN A 179 3.17 13.55 -18.46
N GLY A 180 3.06 14.45 -19.44
CA GLY A 180 3.86 14.37 -20.66
C GLY A 180 5.35 14.60 -20.37
N SER A 181 6.19 14.23 -21.34
CA SER A 181 7.63 14.50 -21.32
C SER A 181 7.98 15.97 -21.06
N ASP A 182 7.07 16.86 -21.40
CA ASP A 182 7.26 18.31 -21.34
C ASP A 182 6.65 18.90 -20.06
N SER A 183 6.39 18.06 -19.04
CA SER A 183 5.70 18.43 -17.79
C SER A 183 4.26 18.94 -17.97
N THR A 184 3.67 18.74 -19.15
CA THR A 184 2.27 19.07 -19.43
C THR A 184 1.35 17.97 -18.92
N GLN A 185 0.31 18.34 -18.17
CA GLN A 185 -0.70 17.37 -17.73
C GLN A 185 -1.63 17.03 -18.90
N LYS A 186 -1.75 15.74 -19.20
CA LYS A 186 -2.71 15.22 -20.17
C LYS A 186 -3.77 14.42 -19.44
N THR A 187 -5.02 14.87 -19.60
CA THR A 187 -6.20 14.15 -19.12
C THR A 187 -6.77 13.31 -20.25
N SER A 188 -6.96 12.02 -19.99
CA SER A 188 -7.76 11.14 -20.85
C SER A 188 -9.07 10.88 -20.11
N ILE A 189 -10.21 10.93 -20.83
CA ILE A 189 -11.53 10.71 -20.25
C ILE A 189 -12.34 9.82 -21.18
N THR A 190 -13.15 8.95 -20.58
CA THR A 190 -14.20 8.19 -21.26
C THR A 190 -15.45 8.13 -20.39
N TYR A 191 -16.56 7.69 -20.96
CA TYR A 191 -17.82 7.53 -20.23
C TYR A 191 -18.35 6.11 -20.36
N LEU A 192 -18.87 5.60 -19.26
CA LEU A 192 -19.48 4.29 -19.14
C LEU A 192 -20.98 4.42 -18.89
N TYR A 193 -21.72 3.50 -19.48
CA TYR A 193 -23.16 3.31 -19.35
C TYR A 193 -23.47 2.01 -18.61
N PRO A 194 -24.72 1.81 -18.20
CA PRO A 194 -25.11 0.61 -17.48
C PRO A 194 -24.73 -0.66 -18.24
N THR A 195 -24.33 -1.70 -17.52
CA THR A 195 -23.80 -2.99 -18.05
C THR A 195 -22.39 -2.90 -18.68
N GLN A 196 -21.73 -1.75 -18.59
CA GLN A 196 -20.34 -1.60 -18.99
C GLN A 196 -19.42 -1.58 -17.77
N GLN A 197 -18.18 -1.98 -18.00
CA GLN A 197 -17.10 -1.88 -17.04
C GLN A 197 -15.82 -1.33 -17.67
N ILE A 198 -14.90 -0.88 -16.83
CA ILE A 198 -13.53 -0.54 -17.21
C ILE A 198 -12.58 -1.13 -16.18
N SER A 199 -11.42 -1.58 -16.63
CA SER A 199 -10.33 -2.04 -15.76
C SER A 199 -9.05 -1.28 -16.08
N LEU A 200 -8.42 -0.73 -15.04
CA LEU A 200 -7.21 0.10 -15.17
C LEU A 200 -6.19 -0.28 -14.09
N ASP A 201 -5.12 -0.95 -14.50
CA ASP A 201 -3.95 -1.33 -13.71
C ASP A 201 -3.03 -0.13 -13.44
N SER A 202 -3.04 0.89 -14.30
CA SER A 202 -2.24 2.12 -14.14
C SER A 202 -2.81 3.33 -14.90
N ARG A 203 -2.36 4.54 -14.55
CA ARG A 203 -2.76 5.80 -15.20
C ARG A 203 -2.31 5.90 -16.66
N GLU A 204 -1.21 5.23 -17.01
CA GLU A 204 -0.51 5.33 -18.30
C GLU A 204 -0.82 4.16 -19.23
N GLU A 205 -1.82 3.35 -18.90
CA GLU A 205 -2.15 2.13 -19.62
C GLU A 205 -2.43 2.34 -21.10
N THR A 206 -3.14 3.41 -21.45
CA THR A 206 -3.54 3.78 -22.81
C THR A 206 -3.80 5.28 -22.89
N LYS A 207 -3.62 5.86 -24.07
CA LYS A 207 -3.99 7.27 -24.36
C LYS A 207 -5.48 7.43 -24.68
N ASP A 208 -6.16 6.32 -24.98
CA ASP A 208 -7.58 6.26 -25.24
C ASP A 208 -8.21 5.24 -24.29
N LEU A 209 -8.91 5.74 -23.27
CA LEU A 209 -9.55 4.91 -22.25
C LEU A 209 -10.76 4.14 -22.79
N SER A 210 -11.34 4.55 -23.93
CA SER A 210 -12.48 3.83 -24.53
C SER A 210 -12.10 2.40 -24.97
N LEU A 211 -10.80 2.17 -25.25
CA LEU A 211 -10.26 0.85 -25.57
C LEU A 211 -10.32 -0.13 -24.39
N LYS A 212 -10.47 0.36 -23.16
CA LYS A 212 -10.54 -0.45 -21.93
C LYS A 212 -11.97 -0.61 -21.41
N VAL A 213 -12.97 -0.05 -22.10
CA VAL A 213 -14.38 -0.18 -21.73
C VAL A 213 -14.95 -1.45 -22.34
N ASP A 214 -15.35 -2.40 -21.51
CA ASP A 214 -15.88 -3.70 -21.91
C ASP A 214 -17.29 -3.94 -21.34
N PHE A 215 -17.93 -5.02 -21.81
CA PHE A 215 -19.17 -5.50 -21.21
C PHE A 215 -18.92 -6.02 -19.78
N LEU A 216 -19.88 -5.86 -18.87
CA LEU A 216 -19.76 -6.33 -17.49
C LEU A 216 -19.51 -7.85 -17.41
N HIS A 217 -18.39 -8.22 -16.78
CA HIS A 217 -18.03 -9.59 -16.47
C HIS A 217 -18.59 -9.99 -15.11
N LEU A 218 -19.81 -10.56 -15.11
CA LEU A 218 -20.53 -10.90 -13.87
C LEU A 218 -19.75 -11.82 -12.92
N ASP A 219 -19.00 -12.80 -13.43
CA ASP A 219 -18.21 -13.70 -12.57
C ASP A 219 -17.11 -12.94 -11.80
N ASP A 220 -16.39 -12.05 -12.50
CA ASP A 220 -15.38 -11.19 -11.88
C ASP A 220 -16.01 -10.22 -10.90
N PHE A 221 -17.12 -9.60 -11.29
CA PHE A 221 -17.89 -8.69 -10.45
C PHE A 221 -18.31 -9.36 -9.13
N ILE A 222 -18.88 -10.57 -9.18
CA ILE A 222 -19.34 -11.29 -7.99
C ILE A 222 -18.16 -11.75 -7.12
N ARG A 223 -17.03 -12.11 -7.73
CA ARG A 223 -15.81 -12.42 -6.97
C ARG A 223 -15.36 -11.21 -6.17
N ASP A 224 -15.28 -10.05 -6.82
CA ASP A 224 -14.67 -8.83 -6.30
C ASP A 224 -15.62 -8.06 -5.34
N ALA A 225 -16.94 -8.20 -5.49
CA ALA A 225 -17.93 -7.58 -4.60
C ALA A 225 -18.15 -8.40 -3.31
N SER A 226 -18.27 -7.69 -2.18
CA SER A 226 -18.64 -8.30 -0.89
C SER A 226 -20.13 -8.68 -0.87
N PRO A 227 -20.55 -9.63 -0.01
CA PRO A 227 -21.96 -9.96 0.18
C PRO A 227 -22.83 -8.74 0.48
N ASP A 228 -22.38 -7.82 1.33
CA ASP A 228 -23.17 -6.64 1.72
C ASP A 228 -23.27 -5.60 0.61
N VAL A 229 -22.22 -5.44 -0.21
CA VAL A 229 -22.30 -4.65 -1.44
C VAL A 229 -23.31 -5.23 -2.42
N ILE A 230 -23.32 -6.56 -2.62
CA ILE A 230 -24.30 -7.23 -3.50
C ILE A 230 -25.72 -7.03 -2.95
N LYS A 231 -25.93 -7.18 -1.63
CA LYS A 231 -27.25 -6.95 -1.01
C LYS A 231 -27.72 -5.52 -1.27
N GLU A 232 -26.85 -4.54 -1.13
CA GLU A 232 -27.18 -3.13 -1.33
C GLU A 232 -27.55 -2.82 -2.78
N ILE A 233 -26.86 -3.42 -3.75
CA ILE A 233 -27.21 -3.32 -5.17
C ILE A 233 -28.62 -3.86 -5.43
N ILE A 234 -28.96 -5.00 -4.84
CA ILE A 234 -30.29 -5.60 -4.99
C ILE A 234 -31.37 -4.70 -4.36
N LYS A 235 -31.13 -4.17 -3.15
CA LYS A 235 -32.06 -3.22 -2.48
C LYS A 235 -32.32 -1.96 -3.30
N ASN A 236 -31.33 -1.54 -4.09
CA ASN A 236 -31.39 -0.34 -4.93
C ASN A 236 -32.04 -0.58 -6.31
N LYS A 237 -32.54 -1.79 -6.60
CA LYS A 237 -33.17 -2.14 -7.88
C LYS A 237 -34.23 -1.12 -8.35
N ALA A 238 -35.12 -0.67 -7.46
CA ALA A 238 -36.18 0.27 -7.85
C ALA A 238 -35.62 1.60 -8.39
N ASP A 239 -34.56 2.12 -7.76
CA ASP A 239 -33.90 3.35 -8.20
C ASP A 239 -33.07 3.13 -9.48
N ILE A 240 -32.43 1.97 -9.60
CA ILE A 240 -31.69 1.55 -10.81
C ILE A 240 -32.63 1.45 -12.01
N ASP A 241 -33.75 0.75 -11.84
CA ASP A 241 -34.76 0.56 -12.90
C ASP A 241 -35.31 1.90 -13.35
N LYS A 242 -35.63 2.81 -12.41
CA LYS A 242 -36.14 4.14 -12.73
C LYS A 242 -35.17 4.94 -13.59
N GLU A 243 -33.91 5.01 -13.21
CA GLU A 243 -32.89 5.77 -13.96
C GLU A 243 -32.59 5.12 -15.32
N ASN A 244 -32.62 3.78 -15.39
CA ASN A 244 -32.49 3.04 -16.63
C ASN A 244 -33.70 3.26 -17.57
N ASP A 245 -34.92 3.31 -17.04
CA ASP A 245 -36.13 3.60 -17.82
C ASP A 245 -36.12 5.05 -18.37
N GLU A 246 -35.64 6.02 -17.58
CA GLU A 246 -35.41 7.39 -18.04
C GLU A 246 -34.37 7.45 -19.18
N PHE A 247 -33.29 6.66 -19.07
CA PHE A 247 -32.30 6.52 -20.13
C PHE A 247 -32.90 5.92 -21.42
N ILE A 248 -33.68 4.83 -21.30
CA ILE A 248 -34.35 4.20 -22.44
C ILE A 248 -35.35 5.17 -23.09
N ALA A 249 -36.15 5.89 -22.30
CA ALA A 249 -37.10 6.87 -22.81
C ALA A 249 -36.39 8.00 -23.57
N LYS A 250 -35.25 8.49 -23.05
CA LYS A 250 -34.42 9.48 -23.74
C LYS A 250 -33.89 8.94 -25.07
N LYS A 251 -33.33 7.73 -25.10
CA LYS A 251 -32.80 7.12 -26.33
C LYS A 251 -33.89 6.84 -27.36
N LYS A 252 -35.07 6.41 -26.92
CA LYS A 252 -36.24 6.22 -27.78
C LYS A 252 -36.65 7.52 -28.46
N LYS A 253 -36.64 8.64 -27.73
CA LYS A 253 -36.90 9.97 -28.28
C LYS A 253 -35.84 10.40 -29.29
N GLU A 254 -34.55 10.19 -28.98
CA GLU A 254 -33.44 10.47 -29.90
C GLU A 254 -33.59 9.72 -31.23
N ILE A 255 -33.95 8.43 -31.18
CA ILE A 255 -34.22 7.61 -32.38
C ILE A 255 -35.42 8.16 -33.17
N ALA A 256 -36.52 8.50 -32.49
CA ALA A 256 -37.71 9.06 -33.12
C ALA A 256 -37.44 10.42 -33.79
N ASP A 257 -36.58 11.24 -33.19
CA ASP A 257 -36.16 12.54 -33.72
C ASP A 257 -35.09 12.41 -34.83
N GLY A 258 -34.65 11.19 -35.19
CA GLY A 258 -33.58 10.95 -36.15
C GLY A 258 -32.19 11.41 -35.67
N LYS A 259 -32.04 11.69 -34.37
CA LYS A 259 -30.78 12.11 -33.75
C LYS A 259 -30.02 10.88 -33.30
N VAL A 260 -29.05 10.44 -34.10
CA VAL A 260 -28.03 9.51 -33.59
C VAL A 260 -26.98 10.34 -32.87
N VAL A 261 -27.00 10.32 -31.54
CA VAL A 261 -25.94 10.93 -30.72
C VAL A 261 -24.73 9.99 -30.79
N GLU A 262 -23.78 10.29 -31.68
CA GLU A 262 -22.42 9.76 -31.60
C GLU A 262 -21.70 10.43 -30.42
N ASP A 263 -22.11 10.07 -29.20
CA ASP A 263 -21.26 10.34 -28.04
C ASP A 263 -19.94 9.56 -28.26
N GLN A 264 -18.80 10.09 -27.80
CA GLN A 264 -17.48 9.43 -27.85
C GLN A 264 -17.41 8.24 -26.88
N THR A 265 -18.41 7.37 -26.96
CA THR A 265 -18.71 6.35 -25.97
C THR A 265 -18.83 4.99 -26.67
N SER A 266 -18.65 3.95 -25.88
CA SER A 266 -18.69 2.57 -26.36
C SER A 266 -20.12 2.07 -26.65
N LEU A 267 -21.16 2.77 -26.18
CA LEU A 267 -22.55 2.36 -26.36
C LEU A 267 -23.16 2.96 -27.64
N VAL A 268 -23.51 2.10 -28.58
CA VAL A 268 -24.03 2.47 -29.91
C VAL A 268 -25.46 1.96 -30.07
N VAL A 269 -26.44 2.89 -30.06
CA VAL A 269 -27.85 2.56 -30.26
C VAL A 269 -28.36 3.21 -31.55
N LYS A 270 -28.49 2.42 -32.63
CA LYS A 270 -28.82 2.93 -33.97
C LYS A 270 -30.31 2.88 -34.30
N ASN A 271 -31.06 1.97 -33.69
CA ASN A 271 -32.44 1.69 -34.02
C ASN A 271 -33.17 1.06 -32.82
N GLN A 272 -34.48 0.89 -32.96
CA GLN A 272 -35.31 0.34 -31.89
C GLN A 272 -34.91 -1.10 -31.49
N ALA A 273 -34.53 -1.95 -32.44
CA ALA A 273 -34.15 -3.33 -32.14
C ALA A 273 -32.88 -3.40 -31.26
N GLU A 274 -31.90 -2.53 -31.50
CA GLU A 274 -30.73 -2.41 -30.62
C GLU A 274 -31.10 -1.81 -29.26
N LEU A 275 -32.01 -0.82 -29.22
CA LEU A 275 -32.51 -0.27 -27.96
C LEU A 275 -33.24 -1.33 -27.12
N ASP A 276 -34.01 -2.22 -27.76
CA ASP A 276 -34.73 -3.31 -27.09
C ASP A 276 -33.78 -4.32 -26.46
N LYS A 277 -32.65 -4.64 -27.12
CA LYS A 277 -31.59 -5.48 -26.54
C LYS A 277 -30.95 -4.81 -25.32
N VAL A 278 -30.65 -3.52 -25.42
CA VAL A 278 -30.10 -2.74 -24.29
C VAL A 278 -31.09 -2.76 -23.14
N GLN A 279 -32.36 -2.44 -23.38
CA GLN A 279 -33.42 -2.47 -22.38
C GLN A 279 -33.54 -3.86 -21.72
N GLN A 280 -33.51 -4.94 -22.50
CA GLN A 280 -33.51 -6.29 -21.94
C GLN A 280 -32.36 -6.50 -20.96
N ASN A 281 -31.15 -6.07 -21.31
CA ASN A 281 -30.02 -6.20 -20.39
C ASN A 281 -30.20 -5.38 -19.11
N LEU A 282 -30.72 -4.16 -19.22
CA LEU A 282 -30.98 -3.31 -18.05
C LEU A 282 -32.00 -3.95 -17.11
N ASP A 283 -33.12 -4.43 -17.66
CA ASP A 283 -34.19 -5.09 -16.92
C ASP A 283 -33.72 -6.37 -16.20
N ASN A 284 -32.71 -7.05 -16.75
CA ASN A 284 -32.20 -8.32 -16.24
C ASN A 284 -30.88 -8.21 -15.46
N LEU A 285 -30.27 -7.02 -15.35
CA LEU A 285 -28.97 -6.84 -14.72
C LEU A 285 -28.97 -7.32 -13.25
N ILE A 286 -29.87 -6.77 -12.43
CA ILE A 286 -29.94 -7.09 -11.00
C ILE A 286 -30.35 -8.55 -10.77
N GLY A 287 -31.22 -9.09 -11.63
CA GLY A 287 -31.58 -10.51 -11.60
C GLY A 287 -30.39 -11.43 -11.82
N ASN A 288 -29.54 -11.11 -12.81
CA ASN A 288 -28.33 -11.89 -13.05
C ASN A 288 -27.31 -11.74 -11.93
N ILE A 289 -27.16 -10.55 -11.35
CA ILE A 289 -26.29 -10.33 -10.16
C ILE A 289 -26.76 -11.20 -8.99
N ALA A 290 -28.06 -11.15 -8.65
CA ALA A 290 -28.62 -11.94 -7.55
C ALA A 290 -28.47 -13.45 -7.79
N LYS A 291 -28.76 -13.92 -9.01
CA LYS A 291 -28.60 -15.33 -9.40
C LYS A 291 -27.14 -15.78 -9.30
N LYS A 292 -26.20 -14.98 -9.82
CA LYS A 292 -24.77 -15.29 -9.78
C LYS A 292 -24.21 -15.28 -8.35
N ALA A 293 -24.73 -14.40 -7.49
CA ALA A 293 -24.38 -14.37 -6.07
C ALA A 293 -24.81 -15.64 -5.32
N LEU A 294 -26.02 -16.16 -5.61
CA LEU A 294 -26.48 -17.46 -5.10
C LEU A 294 -25.59 -18.61 -5.58
N GLU A 295 -25.30 -18.65 -6.89
CA GLU A 295 -24.45 -19.68 -7.50
C GLU A 295 -23.04 -19.74 -6.87
N ASN A 296 -22.50 -18.59 -6.44
CA ASN A 296 -21.18 -18.48 -5.82
C ASN A 296 -21.21 -18.54 -4.29
N ASN A 297 -22.37 -18.83 -3.67
CA ASN A 297 -22.54 -18.86 -2.22
C ASN A 297 -22.15 -17.54 -1.51
N LYS A 298 -22.23 -16.39 -2.20
CA LYS A 298 -21.98 -15.08 -1.59
C LYS A 298 -23.14 -14.68 -0.66
N ILE A 299 -24.34 -15.13 -0.98
CA ILE A 299 -25.57 -14.95 -0.18
C ILE A 299 -26.29 -16.28 -0.19
N ASP A 300 -26.74 -16.76 0.97
CA ASP A 300 -27.52 -17.99 1.05
C ASP A 300 -28.96 -17.79 0.52
N LYS A 301 -29.62 -18.89 0.17
CA LYS A 301 -30.96 -18.86 -0.42
C LYS A 301 -32.00 -18.17 0.48
N SER A 302 -32.00 -18.45 1.78
CA SER A 302 -32.98 -17.86 2.70
C SER A 302 -32.80 -16.35 2.83
N SER A 303 -31.55 -15.88 2.94
CA SER A 303 -31.24 -14.45 2.97
C SER A 303 -31.61 -13.75 1.66
N MET A 304 -31.36 -14.41 0.51
CA MET A 304 -31.73 -13.88 -0.80
C MET A 304 -33.25 -13.78 -0.96
N ASP A 305 -34.01 -14.81 -0.57
CA ASP A 305 -35.48 -14.81 -0.69
C ASP A 305 -36.10 -13.64 0.11
N LYS A 306 -35.62 -13.41 1.34
CA LYS A 306 -36.04 -12.26 2.16
C LYS A 306 -35.67 -10.93 1.51
N LEU A 307 -34.46 -10.81 1.00
CA LEU A 307 -33.97 -9.61 0.32
C LEU A 307 -34.82 -9.28 -0.92
N ILE A 308 -35.17 -10.29 -1.72
CA ILE A 308 -36.04 -10.15 -2.89
C ILE A 308 -37.44 -9.70 -2.46
N GLU A 309 -38.00 -10.31 -1.41
CA GLU A 309 -39.30 -9.92 -0.88
C GLU A 309 -39.32 -8.45 -0.44
N GLU A 310 -38.33 -8.01 0.34
CA GLU A 310 -38.19 -6.62 0.79
C GLU A 310 -37.99 -5.65 -0.37
N THR A 311 -37.17 -6.03 -1.36
CA THR A 311 -36.92 -5.20 -2.55
C THR A 311 -38.21 -5.06 -3.38
N ASN A 312 -38.94 -6.16 -3.58
CA ASN A 312 -40.18 -6.16 -4.36
C ASN A 312 -41.31 -5.35 -3.72
N LYS A 313 -41.26 -5.07 -2.40
CA LYS A 313 -42.20 -4.14 -1.74
C LYS A 313 -42.04 -2.70 -2.23
N LYS A 314 -40.86 -2.32 -2.72
CA LYS A 314 -40.56 -0.98 -3.27
C LYS A 314 -40.87 -0.85 -4.77
N ILE A 315 -41.20 -1.96 -5.45
CA ILE A 315 -41.45 -2.00 -6.89
C ILE A 315 -42.95 -2.11 -7.16
N VAL A 316 -43.53 -1.05 -7.74
CA VAL A 316 -44.97 -0.97 -8.03
C VAL A 316 -45.36 -1.85 -9.22
N GLU A 317 -44.55 -1.82 -10.28
CA GLU A 317 -44.82 -2.54 -11.53
C GLU A 317 -44.56 -4.06 -11.38
N GLN A 318 -45.61 -4.86 -11.52
CA GLN A 318 -45.54 -6.30 -11.26
C GLN A 318 -44.56 -7.04 -12.19
N ASN A 319 -44.40 -6.58 -13.43
CA ASN A 319 -43.46 -7.13 -14.42
C ASN A 319 -42.00 -6.71 -14.17
N LYS A 320 -41.75 -5.70 -13.34
CA LYS A 320 -40.40 -5.24 -12.95
C LYS A 320 -39.91 -5.87 -11.66
N LYS A 321 -40.79 -6.54 -10.90
CA LYS A 321 -40.42 -7.27 -9.68
C LYS A 321 -39.35 -8.32 -9.98
N LEU A 322 -38.40 -8.42 -9.06
CA LEU A 322 -37.31 -9.37 -9.11
C LEU A 322 -37.85 -10.79 -8.91
N ASP A 323 -37.70 -11.61 -9.95
CA ASP A 323 -38.12 -13.02 -10.00
C ASP A 323 -36.98 -13.81 -10.67
N LEU A 324 -36.24 -14.59 -9.87
CA LEU A 324 -35.02 -15.27 -10.33
C LEU A 324 -35.27 -16.37 -11.37
N ASP A 325 -36.49 -16.90 -11.44
CA ASP A 325 -36.88 -17.93 -12.40
C ASP A 325 -37.14 -17.36 -13.81
N LYS A 326 -37.35 -16.04 -13.90
CA LYS A 326 -37.64 -15.32 -15.16
C LYS A 326 -36.49 -14.48 -15.68
N VAL A 327 -35.33 -14.53 -15.04
CA VAL A 327 -34.15 -13.74 -15.44
C VAL A 327 -33.60 -14.28 -16.76
N LYS A 328 -33.53 -13.39 -17.76
CA LYS A 328 -32.87 -13.66 -19.04
C LYS A 328 -31.38 -13.37 -18.94
N VAL A 329 -30.59 -14.16 -19.66
CA VAL A 329 -29.13 -13.94 -19.77
C VAL A 329 -28.88 -12.62 -20.50
N LEU A 330 -27.84 -11.90 -20.07
CA LEU A 330 -27.44 -10.65 -20.69
C LEU A 330 -26.86 -10.89 -22.09
N ASP A 331 -27.37 -10.15 -23.08
CA ASP A 331 -26.85 -10.14 -24.45
C ASP A 331 -25.61 -9.26 -24.53
N LYS A 332 -24.43 -9.88 -24.65
CA LYS A 332 -23.15 -9.18 -24.74
C LYS A 332 -23.01 -8.30 -25.99
N THR A 333 -23.89 -8.44 -26.98
CA THR A 333 -23.88 -7.63 -28.21
C THR A 333 -24.73 -6.37 -28.12
N ALA A 334 -25.53 -6.22 -27.05
CA ALA A 334 -26.46 -5.11 -26.89
C ALA A 334 -25.71 -3.77 -26.87
N GLY A 335 -26.03 -2.89 -27.82
CA GLY A 335 -25.42 -1.58 -27.90
C GLY A 335 -23.94 -1.60 -28.28
N ILE A 336 -23.45 -2.68 -28.88
CA ILE A 336 -22.09 -2.79 -29.40
C ILE A 336 -22.13 -2.73 -30.93
N ASP A 337 -21.25 -1.91 -31.53
CA ASP A 337 -21.01 -1.94 -32.97
C ASP A 337 -19.92 -2.99 -33.29
N PRO A 338 -20.24 -4.08 -34.03
CA PRO A 338 -19.28 -5.15 -34.28
C PRO A 338 -18.01 -4.70 -35.02
N GLU A 339 -18.10 -3.69 -35.90
CA GLU A 339 -16.94 -3.19 -36.63
C GLU A 339 -16.03 -2.35 -35.73
N LYS A 340 -16.62 -1.50 -34.88
CA LYS A 340 -15.86 -0.72 -33.89
C LYS A 340 -15.21 -1.63 -32.85
N GLU A 341 -15.93 -2.65 -32.39
CA GLU A 341 -15.41 -3.62 -31.42
C GLU A 341 -14.25 -4.43 -32.01
N LYS A 342 -14.35 -4.87 -33.27
CA LYS A 342 -13.24 -5.55 -33.96
C LYS A 342 -12.00 -4.66 -34.08
N LYS A 343 -12.17 -3.37 -34.40
CA LYS A 343 -11.06 -2.40 -34.46
C LYS A 343 -10.44 -2.18 -33.07
N LYS A 344 -11.27 -2.00 -32.04
CA LYS A 344 -10.83 -1.89 -30.65
C LYS A 344 -10.00 -3.10 -30.21
N GLN A 345 -10.43 -4.31 -30.50
CA GLN A 345 -9.68 -5.54 -30.19
C GLN A 345 -8.34 -5.63 -30.93
N GLU A 346 -8.30 -5.20 -32.21
CA GLU A 346 -7.05 -5.16 -32.96
C GLU A 346 -6.05 -4.14 -32.38
N GLU A 347 -6.52 -2.96 -31.99
CA GLU A 347 -5.71 -1.93 -31.33
C GLU A 347 -5.21 -2.36 -29.97
N LEU A 348 -6.05 -3.00 -29.15
CA LEU A 348 -5.66 -3.53 -27.85
C LEU A 348 -4.58 -4.61 -27.99
N ARG A 349 -4.73 -5.52 -28.96
CA ARG A 349 -3.71 -6.54 -29.24
C ARG A 349 -2.38 -5.94 -29.68
N LYS A 350 -2.40 -4.85 -30.47
CA LYS A 350 -1.18 -4.10 -30.86
C LYS A 350 -0.52 -3.46 -29.63
N LEU A 351 -1.31 -2.85 -28.75
CA LEU A 351 -0.83 -2.23 -27.52
C LEU A 351 -0.19 -3.26 -26.56
N GLU A 352 -0.83 -4.41 -26.38
CA GLU A 352 -0.31 -5.50 -25.56
C GLU A 352 1.00 -6.08 -26.13
N ALA A 353 1.07 -6.27 -27.45
CA ALA A 353 2.29 -6.72 -28.11
C ALA A 353 3.44 -5.71 -27.94
N GLU A 354 3.16 -4.40 -28.02
CA GLU A 354 4.15 -3.36 -27.77
C GLU A 354 4.61 -3.33 -26.31
N LYS A 355 3.68 -3.43 -25.34
CA LYS A 355 3.99 -3.53 -23.90
C LYS A 355 4.86 -4.75 -23.62
N LEU A 356 4.52 -5.91 -24.16
CA LEU A 356 5.29 -7.14 -23.99
C LEU A 356 6.69 -7.00 -24.58
N LYS A 357 6.83 -6.43 -25.78
CA LYS A 357 8.13 -6.16 -26.40
C LYS A 357 9.01 -5.28 -25.52
N LYS A 358 8.47 -4.16 -25.01
CA LYS A 358 9.20 -3.25 -24.10
C LYS A 358 9.62 -3.95 -22.80
N LYS A 359 8.73 -4.76 -22.21
CA LYS A 359 9.04 -5.54 -21.01
C LYS A 359 10.20 -6.51 -21.25
N LEU A 360 10.16 -7.26 -22.35
CA LEU A 360 11.25 -8.18 -22.73
C LEU A 360 12.57 -7.45 -22.99
N GLU A 361 12.53 -6.25 -23.58
CA GLU A 361 13.73 -5.42 -23.76
C GLU A 361 14.32 -4.95 -22.42
N VAL A 362 13.47 -4.55 -21.47
CA VAL A 362 13.91 -4.18 -20.11
C VAL A 362 14.49 -5.38 -19.37
N GLU A 363 13.84 -6.54 -19.42
CA GLU A 363 14.33 -7.77 -18.79
C GLU A 363 15.69 -8.20 -19.35
N LYS A 364 15.88 -8.13 -20.68
CA LYS A 364 17.18 -8.39 -21.32
C LYS A 364 18.27 -7.43 -20.83
N LYS A 365 17.98 -6.13 -20.76
CA LYS A 365 18.92 -5.12 -20.22
C LYS A 365 19.25 -5.38 -18.75
N GLN A 366 18.26 -5.75 -17.94
CA GLN A 366 18.47 -6.10 -16.54
C GLN A 366 19.33 -7.36 -16.39
N GLU A 367 19.14 -8.37 -17.23
CA GLU A 367 19.96 -9.58 -17.24
C GLU A 367 21.41 -9.28 -17.64
N GLU A 368 21.60 -8.43 -18.66
CA GLU A 368 22.93 -7.97 -19.07
C GLU A 368 23.62 -7.17 -17.95
N LEU A 369 22.90 -6.27 -17.29
CA LEU A 369 23.43 -5.51 -16.15
C LEU A 369 23.79 -6.43 -14.97
N LYS A 370 22.99 -7.46 -14.69
CA LYS A 370 23.31 -8.48 -13.67
C LYS A 370 24.60 -9.23 -14.02
N LYS A 371 24.82 -9.58 -15.30
CA LYS A 371 26.07 -10.22 -15.75
C LYS A 371 27.27 -9.30 -15.59
N GLN A 372 27.13 -8.02 -15.97
CA GLN A 372 28.18 -7.02 -15.78
C GLN A 372 28.51 -6.80 -14.30
N LEU A 373 27.49 -6.71 -13.44
CA LEU A 373 27.66 -6.58 -12.00
C LEU A 373 28.39 -7.80 -11.40
N ALA A 374 28.01 -9.02 -11.80
CA ALA A 374 28.67 -10.24 -11.35
C ALA A 374 30.16 -10.28 -11.77
N ALA A 375 30.47 -9.87 -13.00
CA ALA A 375 31.85 -9.79 -13.47
C ALA A 375 32.68 -8.74 -12.70
N ALA A 376 32.09 -7.57 -12.42
CA ALA A 376 32.73 -6.53 -11.62
C ALA A 376 32.99 -6.98 -10.17
N LEU A 377 32.03 -7.67 -9.54
CA LEU A 377 32.20 -8.22 -8.19
C LEU A 377 33.34 -9.25 -8.14
N LYS A 378 33.44 -10.13 -9.15
CA LYS A 378 34.53 -11.09 -9.25
C LYS A 378 35.89 -10.40 -9.40
N ALA A 379 35.99 -9.38 -10.26
CA ALA A 379 37.23 -8.62 -10.43
C ALA A 379 37.65 -7.89 -9.14
N LEU A 380 36.68 -7.36 -8.39
CA LEU A 380 36.94 -6.72 -7.10
C LEU A 380 37.44 -7.73 -6.05
N GLU A 381 36.87 -8.93 -6.01
CA GLU A 381 37.31 -10.01 -5.13
C GLU A 381 38.74 -10.46 -5.45
N GLU A 382 39.08 -10.61 -6.73
CA GLU A 382 40.44 -10.91 -7.18
C GLU A 382 41.43 -9.81 -6.78
N GLN A 383 41.06 -8.54 -6.92
CA GLN A 383 41.89 -7.42 -6.45
C GLN A 383 42.06 -7.43 -4.93
N ARG A 384 41.00 -7.71 -4.17
CA ARG A 384 41.06 -7.80 -2.70
C ARG A 384 42.02 -8.90 -2.26
N THR A 385 41.96 -10.07 -2.89
CA THR A 385 42.87 -11.18 -2.59
C THR A 385 44.32 -10.80 -2.86
N LYS A 386 44.61 -10.16 -4.00
CA LYS A 386 45.96 -9.65 -4.33
C LYS A 386 46.46 -8.64 -3.29
N ILE A 387 45.59 -7.72 -2.85
CA ILE A 387 45.93 -6.74 -1.80
C ILE A 387 46.25 -7.46 -0.49
N LEU A 388 45.43 -8.42 -0.06
CA LEU A 388 45.65 -9.19 1.17
C LEU A 388 46.98 -9.96 1.14
N GLU A 389 47.29 -10.61 0.03
CA GLU A 389 48.56 -11.32 -0.18
C GLU A 389 49.75 -10.35 -0.13
N ALA A 390 49.65 -9.20 -0.82
CA ALA A 390 50.69 -8.18 -0.82
C ALA A 390 50.89 -7.57 0.58
N THR A 391 49.82 -7.29 1.32
CA THR A 391 49.88 -6.80 2.71
C THR A 391 50.52 -7.83 3.63
N LYS A 392 50.17 -9.12 3.51
CA LYS A 392 50.78 -10.20 4.29
C LYS A 392 52.27 -10.35 4.00
N ALA A 393 52.67 -10.27 2.72
CA ALA A 393 54.06 -10.32 2.31
C ALA A 393 54.85 -9.10 2.82
N ALA A 394 54.28 -7.90 2.72
CA ALA A 394 54.89 -6.67 3.25
C ALA A 394 55.07 -6.72 4.77
N ALA A 395 54.07 -7.21 5.52
CA ALA A 395 54.16 -7.39 6.97
C ALA A 395 55.24 -8.41 7.36
N ALA A 396 55.34 -9.53 6.64
CA ALA A 396 56.39 -10.53 6.87
C ALA A 396 57.79 -9.95 6.61
N LYS A 397 57.96 -9.18 5.52
CA LYS A 397 59.21 -8.49 5.20
C LYS A 397 59.58 -7.46 6.26
N ALA A 398 58.64 -6.60 6.67
CA ALA A 398 58.86 -5.60 7.71
C ALA A 398 59.24 -6.25 9.06
N LYS A 399 58.59 -7.38 9.41
CA LYS A 399 58.96 -8.17 10.59
C LYS A 399 60.39 -8.70 10.50
N ALA A 400 60.77 -9.28 9.35
CA ALA A 400 62.13 -9.79 9.16
C ALA A 400 63.19 -8.68 9.22
N GLU A 401 62.92 -7.51 8.65
CA GLU A 401 63.80 -6.34 8.73
C GLU A 401 63.91 -5.79 10.15
N ALA A 402 62.81 -5.73 10.89
CA ALA A 402 62.81 -5.32 12.30
C ALA A 402 63.58 -6.33 13.17
N GLU A 403 63.41 -7.63 12.94
CA GLU A 403 64.19 -8.68 13.61
C GLU A 403 65.69 -8.57 13.30
N ALA A 404 66.07 -8.29 12.06
CA ALA A 404 67.47 -8.10 11.67
C ALA A 404 68.10 -6.89 12.37
N LYS A 405 67.42 -5.73 12.37
CA LYS A 405 67.86 -4.52 13.07
C LYS A 405 67.97 -4.72 14.59
N LEU A 406 67.00 -5.43 15.18
CA LEU A 406 67.06 -5.77 16.60
C LEU A 406 68.29 -6.63 16.88
N LYS A 407 68.55 -7.66 16.05
CA LYS A 407 69.72 -8.53 16.21
C LYS A 407 71.05 -7.80 16.06
N GLU A 408 71.13 -6.77 15.22
CA GLU A 408 72.32 -5.91 15.10
C GLU A 408 72.58 -5.06 16.36
N SER A 409 71.52 -4.67 17.09
CA SER A 409 71.60 -3.85 18.30
C SER A 409 71.90 -4.62 19.61
N LEU A 410 71.94 -5.95 19.56
CA LEU A 410 72.13 -6.83 20.73
C LEU A 410 73.60 -7.24 20.93
N SER A 411 74.00 -7.44 22.20
CA SER A 411 75.31 -8.01 22.55
C SER A 411 75.39 -9.51 22.22
N ASP A 412 76.60 -10.08 22.20
CA ASP A 412 76.81 -11.48 21.79
C ASP A 412 76.15 -12.52 22.71
N VAL A 413 75.89 -12.16 23.98
CA VAL A 413 75.15 -13.00 24.92
C VAL A 413 73.64 -12.95 24.63
N GLU A 414 73.11 -11.77 24.31
CA GLU A 414 71.69 -11.56 24.02
C GLU A 414 71.28 -12.11 22.65
N LYS A 415 72.18 -12.09 21.65
CA LYS A 415 71.96 -12.74 20.34
C LYS A 415 71.74 -14.26 20.49
N LYS A 416 72.47 -14.90 21.40
CA LYS A 416 72.33 -16.33 21.69
C LYS A 416 71.00 -16.67 22.38
N GLU A 417 70.47 -15.78 23.23
CA GLU A 417 69.15 -15.97 23.86
C GLU A 417 67.99 -15.72 22.87
N PHE A 418 68.10 -14.71 22.01
CA PHE A 418 67.12 -14.43 20.95
C PHE A 418 66.96 -15.59 19.96
N ASP A 419 68.08 -16.19 19.52
CA ASP A 419 68.06 -17.37 18.64
C ASP A 419 67.53 -18.63 19.36
N LYS A 420 67.70 -18.72 20.69
CA LYS A 420 67.12 -19.78 21.52
C LYS A 420 65.61 -19.64 21.67
N ALA A 421 65.10 -18.42 21.81
CA ALA A 421 63.66 -18.14 21.89
C ALA A 421 62.93 -18.38 20.55
N LYS A 422 63.61 -18.15 19.42
CA LYS A 422 63.09 -18.38 18.07
C LYS A 422 63.02 -19.87 17.68
N ASN A 423 63.92 -20.70 18.20
CA ASN A 423 64.00 -22.14 17.92
C ASN A 423 63.48 -23.04 19.07
N GLY A 424 62.96 -22.45 20.15
CA GLY A 424 62.51 -23.17 21.34
C GLY A 424 61.06 -23.65 21.24
N THR A 425 60.85 -24.88 20.75
CA THR A 425 59.65 -25.69 21.08
C THR A 425 59.72 -26.15 22.53
N LYS A 426 58.85 -25.60 23.39
CA LYS A 426 58.27 -26.19 24.61
C LYS A 426 56.96 -25.46 24.90
N THR A 427 55.78 -25.94 24.47
CA THR A 427 54.88 -26.82 25.26
C THR A 427 55.28 -27.00 26.74
N PRO A 428 54.42 -26.61 27.70
CA PRO A 428 54.27 -27.32 28.94
C PRO A 428 53.39 -28.56 28.70
N ASP A 429 53.94 -29.74 28.97
CA ASP A 429 53.17 -30.98 28.98
C ASP A 429 52.25 -31.08 30.22
N PRO A 430 51.21 -31.93 30.14
CA PRO A 430 50.07 -31.95 31.04
C PRO A 430 50.32 -32.76 32.31
N VAL A 431 49.58 -32.43 33.36
CA VAL A 431 49.41 -33.26 34.56
C VAL A 431 48.69 -34.57 34.19
N PRO A 432 49.12 -35.74 34.69
CA PRO A 432 48.46 -37.01 34.41
C PRO A 432 47.17 -37.14 35.22
N GLY A 433 46.04 -37.02 34.52
CA GLY A 433 44.70 -37.33 35.01
C GLY A 433 44.04 -38.32 34.06
N THR A 434 43.93 -39.55 34.53
CA THR A 434 43.14 -40.66 33.98
C THR A 434 41.72 -40.27 33.62
N GLY A 435 41.25 -40.67 32.44
CA GLY A 435 39.83 -40.65 32.10
C GLY A 435 39.61 -40.48 30.61
N SER A 436 39.47 -41.59 29.90
CA SER A 436 38.81 -41.63 28.61
C SER A 436 37.40 -41.05 28.76
N ASP A 437 37.14 -39.91 28.13
CA ASP A 437 35.80 -39.63 27.66
C ASP A 437 35.88 -38.81 26.36
N SER A 438 35.36 -39.40 25.29
CA SER A 438 35.16 -38.77 24.00
C SER A 438 33.99 -37.81 24.10
N GLY A 439 34.25 -36.60 24.60
CA GLY A 439 33.28 -35.51 24.62
C GLY A 439 33.37 -34.67 23.34
N SER A 440 32.34 -34.76 22.49
CA SER A 440 32.03 -33.76 21.46
C SER A 440 32.04 -32.37 22.09
N SER A 441 33.00 -31.51 21.74
CA SER A 441 32.85 -30.08 22.03
C SER A 441 31.87 -29.53 21.00
N ASP A 442 30.58 -29.51 21.36
CA ASP A 442 29.55 -28.96 20.50
C ASP A 442 29.89 -27.48 20.19
N PRO A 443 29.77 -27.04 18.92
CA PRO A 443 30.02 -25.65 18.54
C PRO A 443 29.18 -24.67 19.38
N VAL A 444 29.80 -23.63 19.94
CA VAL A 444 29.09 -22.65 20.80
C VAL A 444 28.42 -21.59 19.92
N PRO A 445 27.09 -21.38 20.02
CA PRO A 445 26.40 -20.36 19.26
C PRO A 445 26.91 -18.95 19.55
N ALA A 446 27.13 -18.14 18.51
CA ALA A 446 27.65 -16.79 18.65
C ALA A 446 27.03 -15.80 17.67
N VAL A 447 26.90 -14.54 18.10
CA VAL A 447 26.47 -13.42 17.27
C VAL A 447 27.62 -12.42 17.13
N SER A 448 27.81 -11.88 15.93
CA SER A 448 28.82 -10.85 15.68
C SER A 448 28.26 -9.74 14.80
N LEU A 449 28.72 -8.51 15.05
CA LEU A 449 28.47 -7.34 14.23
C LEU A 449 29.71 -6.99 13.42
N VAL A 450 29.55 -6.67 12.14
CA VAL A 450 30.64 -6.20 11.28
C VAL A 450 30.17 -4.99 10.47
N ALA A 451 30.73 -3.82 10.74
CA ALA A 451 30.50 -2.64 9.92
C ALA A 451 31.55 -2.55 8.79
N THR A 452 31.10 -2.27 7.57
CA THR A 452 31.96 -2.12 6.39
C THR A 452 31.62 -0.82 5.67
N ALA A 453 32.59 0.10 5.57
CA ALA A 453 32.38 1.38 4.89
C ALA A 453 32.06 1.18 3.41
N ASP A 454 31.14 1.99 2.87
CA ASP A 454 31.01 2.16 1.43
C ASP A 454 32.23 2.94 0.93
N LEU A 455 33.01 2.31 0.05
CA LEU A 455 34.22 2.91 -0.51
C LEU A 455 33.94 3.80 -1.72
N ASN A 456 32.66 3.95 -2.12
CA ASN A 456 32.28 4.84 -3.19
C ASN A 456 32.48 6.31 -2.77
N PRO A 457 33.33 7.09 -3.47
CA PRO A 457 33.61 8.49 -3.12
C PRO A 457 32.38 9.41 -3.25
N ASN A 458 31.32 8.99 -3.97
CA ASN A 458 30.06 9.73 -4.06
C ASN A 458 29.06 9.35 -2.95
N ARG A 459 29.43 8.42 -2.05
CA ARG A 459 28.61 7.93 -0.93
C ARG A 459 29.41 7.97 0.37
N LEU A 460 30.09 9.09 0.62
CA LEU A 460 30.77 9.35 1.89
C LEU A 460 29.78 9.24 3.05
N GLY A 461 30.17 8.55 4.13
CA GLY A 461 29.33 8.34 5.31
C GLY A 461 28.43 7.10 5.25
N PHE A 462 28.23 6.48 4.08
CA PHE A 462 27.48 5.22 3.99
C PHE A 462 28.32 4.03 4.45
N PHE A 463 27.70 3.09 5.15
CA PHE A 463 28.31 1.82 5.51
C PHE A 463 27.25 0.72 5.63
N ASN A 464 27.69 -0.52 5.52
CA ASN A 464 26.87 -1.70 5.68
C ASN A 464 27.15 -2.32 7.06
N LEU A 465 26.11 -2.53 7.85
CA LEU A 465 26.19 -3.28 9.10
C LEU A 465 25.72 -4.72 8.88
N ASP A 466 26.65 -5.67 8.93
CA ASP A 466 26.37 -7.09 8.87
C ASP A 466 26.11 -7.64 10.28
N ILE A 467 24.97 -8.31 10.47
CA ILE A 467 24.73 -9.20 11.61
C ILE A 467 25.01 -10.63 11.16
N LYS A 468 25.83 -11.36 11.91
CA LYS A 468 26.19 -12.75 11.59
C LYS A 468 25.91 -13.66 12.76
N LEU A 469 25.46 -14.87 12.45
CA LEU A 469 25.21 -15.96 13.39
C LEU A 469 26.20 -17.08 13.10
N SER A 470 26.80 -17.64 14.14
CA SER A 470 27.71 -18.78 14.04
C SER A 470 27.20 -19.91 14.89
N ASP A 471 27.24 -21.12 14.34
CA ASP A 471 27.17 -22.37 15.11
C ASP A 471 25.87 -22.60 15.91
N PHE A 472 24.74 -22.13 15.38
CA PHE A 472 23.40 -22.47 15.86
C PHE A 472 22.97 -23.84 15.30
N VAL A 473 23.44 -24.92 15.91
CA VAL A 473 23.21 -26.30 15.48
C VAL A 473 22.63 -27.15 16.61
N GLY A 474 22.10 -28.33 16.28
CA GLY A 474 21.60 -29.28 17.28
C GLY A 474 20.43 -28.72 18.08
N ASP A 475 20.59 -28.62 19.39
CA ASP A 475 19.60 -28.07 20.33
C ASP A 475 19.58 -26.53 20.38
N HIS A 476 20.39 -25.88 19.56
CA HIS A 476 20.45 -24.43 19.39
C HIS A 476 20.05 -24.00 17.96
N ASP A 477 19.34 -24.85 17.21
CA ASP A 477 18.77 -24.50 15.91
C ASP A 477 17.73 -23.37 16.00
N ILE A 478 17.64 -22.50 14.99
CA ILE A 478 16.89 -21.23 15.10
C ILE A 478 15.56 -21.25 14.37
N TYR A 479 14.51 -20.72 15.00
CA TYR A 479 13.22 -20.42 14.41
C TYR A 479 13.05 -18.92 14.12
N GLY A 480 13.55 -18.06 15.00
CA GLY A 480 13.40 -16.62 14.88
C GLY A 480 14.48 -15.86 15.63
N VAL A 481 14.74 -14.64 15.17
CA VAL A 481 15.77 -13.75 15.70
C VAL A 481 15.22 -12.33 15.76
N GLU A 482 15.36 -11.67 16.90
CA GLU A 482 15.11 -10.25 17.12
C GLU A 482 16.37 -9.61 17.68
N VAL A 483 16.87 -8.53 17.06
CA VAL A 483 18.06 -7.79 17.46
C VAL A 483 17.70 -6.32 17.63
N HIS A 484 18.03 -5.76 18.79
CA HIS A 484 17.92 -4.34 19.10
C HIS A 484 19.33 -3.73 19.04
N LEU A 485 19.54 -2.82 18.10
CA LEU A 485 20.80 -2.13 17.88
C LEU A 485 20.73 -0.72 18.44
N LEU A 486 21.70 -0.36 19.27
CA LEU A 486 21.82 0.96 19.89
C LEU A 486 22.92 1.76 19.21
N TYR A 487 22.62 3.00 18.84
CA TYR A 487 23.56 3.93 18.21
C TYR A 487 23.22 5.39 18.48
N ASP A 488 24.20 6.26 18.28
CA ASP A 488 24.13 7.67 18.62
C ASP A 488 23.49 8.51 17.51
N ASP A 489 23.25 9.79 17.80
CA ASP A 489 22.54 10.69 16.90
C ASP A 489 23.24 10.94 15.55
N ASN A 490 24.55 10.72 15.47
CA ASN A 490 25.33 10.86 14.24
C ASN A 490 25.20 9.67 13.29
N THR A 491 24.58 8.58 13.72
CA THR A 491 24.25 7.40 12.91
C THR A 491 22.76 7.33 12.59
N PHE A 492 22.43 6.91 11.37
CA PHE A 492 21.08 6.89 10.83
C PHE A 492 20.84 5.61 10.01
N TYR A 493 19.67 5.01 10.18
CA TYR A 493 19.18 3.99 9.27
C TYR A 493 18.57 4.65 8.01
N ASN A 494 19.06 4.28 6.83
CA ASN A 494 18.71 4.93 5.56
C ASN A 494 17.36 4.45 4.95
N ALA A 495 16.39 3.99 5.76
CA ALA A 495 15.07 3.50 5.34
C ALA A 495 15.03 2.59 4.07
N ALA A 496 16.19 2.05 3.68
CA ALA A 496 16.39 1.28 2.48
C ALA A 496 16.14 -0.18 2.84
N PRO A 497 15.59 -1.00 1.92
CA PRO A 497 15.40 -2.41 2.17
C PRO A 497 16.69 -3.06 2.70
N VAL A 498 16.57 -3.83 3.77
CA VAL A 498 17.68 -4.64 4.26
C VAL A 498 18.05 -5.71 3.23
N ILE A 499 19.30 -6.13 3.22
CA ILE A 499 19.76 -7.22 2.35
C ILE A 499 19.81 -8.48 3.21
N ASN A 500 18.76 -9.29 3.12
CA ASN A 500 18.66 -10.54 3.86
C ASN A 500 19.78 -11.50 3.44
N GLY A 501 20.38 -12.18 4.42
CA GLY A 501 21.32 -13.26 4.19
C GLY A 501 20.61 -14.57 3.82
N ASN A 502 21.38 -15.65 3.69
CA ASN A 502 20.85 -16.95 3.24
C ASN A 502 20.46 -17.88 4.39
N ILE A 503 20.31 -17.36 5.61
CA ILE A 503 19.86 -18.15 6.76
C ILE A 503 18.35 -18.41 6.65
N PHE A 504 17.55 -17.37 6.42
CA PHE A 504 16.11 -17.45 6.24
C PHE A 504 15.76 -17.37 4.74
N ASN A 505 14.89 -18.25 4.27
CA ASN A 505 14.43 -18.25 2.88
C ASN A 505 13.29 -17.24 2.70
N PHE A 506 13.45 -16.28 1.79
CA PHE A 506 12.49 -15.21 1.52
C PHE A 506 11.05 -15.67 1.18
N ILE A 507 10.88 -16.92 0.73
CA ILE A 507 9.55 -17.49 0.45
C ILE A 507 8.81 -17.88 1.74
N ASN A 508 9.56 -18.28 2.77
CA ASN A 508 9.03 -18.88 4.00
C ASN A 508 9.55 -18.13 5.25
N SER A 509 9.77 -16.82 5.13
CA SER A 509 10.20 -15.99 6.23
C SER A 509 9.51 -14.63 6.21
N ALA A 510 9.26 -14.09 7.39
CA ALA A 510 8.79 -12.72 7.56
C ALA A 510 9.82 -11.93 8.37
N ASP A 511 10.32 -10.84 7.81
CA ASP A 511 11.20 -9.89 8.48
C ASP A 511 10.53 -8.53 8.70
N HIS A 512 10.93 -7.83 9.76
CA HIS A 512 10.50 -6.48 10.09
C HIS A 512 11.69 -5.70 10.63
N ILE A 513 11.89 -4.48 10.13
CA ILE A 513 12.82 -3.51 10.71
C ILE A 513 12.11 -2.20 11.11
N LYS A 514 12.46 -1.62 12.26
CA LYS A 514 11.90 -0.34 12.74
C LYS A 514 12.88 0.42 13.63
N GLU A 515 13.02 1.73 13.38
CA GLU A 515 13.80 2.64 14.21
C GLU A 515 12.91 3.36 15.24
N TYR A 516 13.39 3.45 16.47
CA TYR A 516 12.82 4.22 17.58
C TYR A 516 13.83 5.30 17.99
N LYS A 517 13.34 6.53 18.19
CA LYS A 517 14.18 7.68 18.55
C LYS A 517 13.98 8.03 20.02
N GLY A 518 15.03 7.82 20.83
CA GLY A 518 15.11 8.31 22.20
C GLY A 518 15.76 9.68 22.27
N SER A 519 15.86 10.24 23.49
CA SER A 519 16.38 11.60 23.70
C SER A 519 17.89 11.73 23.44
N ASN A 520 18.66 10.67 23.67
CA ASN A 520 20.14 10.67 23.57
C ASN A 520 20.72 9.44 22.84
N GLN A 521 19.86 8.54 22.36
CA GLN A 521 20.25 7.28 21.72
C GLN A 521 19.09 6.78 20.85
N LYS A 522 19.41 6.22 19.68
CA LYS A 522 18.46 5.59 18.77
C LYS A 522 18.51 4.08 18.93
N GLU A 523 17.39 3.44 18.70
CA GLU A 523 17.24 1.98 18.74
C GLU A 523 16.66 1.48 17.42
N LEU A 524 17.34 0.55 16.77
CA LEU A 524 16.85 -0.13 15.56
C LEU A 524 16.56 -1.59 15.89
N VAL A 525 15.31 -1.97 15.71
CA VAL A 525 14.83 -3.33 15.95
C VAL A 525 14.73 -4.04 14.60
N TYR A 526 15.47 -5.13 14.43
CA TYR A 526 15.34 -6.06 13.31
C TYR A 526 14.84 -7.41 13.83
N ALA A 527 13.74 -7.91 13.27
CA ALA A 527 13.18 -9.21 13.60
C ALA A 527 12.98 -10.04 12.33
N VAL A 528 13.23 -11.35 12.40
CA VAL A 528 12.96 -12.30 11.32
C VAL A 528 12.54 -13.65 11.89
N THR A 529 11.56 -14.30 11.26
CA THR A 529 11.04 -15.62 11.65
C THR A 529 10.90 -16.55 10.45
N ASN A 530 11.09 -17.86 10.67
CA ASN A 530 10.92 -18.91 9.66
C ASN A 530 9.44 -19.32 9.50
N PHE A 531 8.60 -18.34 9.16
CA PHE A 531 7.15 -18.51 9.05
C PHE A 531 6.75 -19.15 7.70
N GLY A 532 6.22 -20.38 7.74
CA GLY A 532 5.69 -21.08 6.56
C GLY A 532 6.56 -22.24 6.04
N SER A 533 7.71 -22.51 6.65
CA SER A 533 8.55 -23.66 6.28
C SER A 533 8.03 -24.98 6.87
N THR A 534 8.19 -26.09 6.14
CA THR A 534 7.93 -27.45 6.65
C THR A 534 8.96 -27.89 7.69
N THR A 535 10.17 -27.34 7.62
CA THR A 535 11.21 -27.46 8.65
C THR A 535 11.14 -26.24 9.56
N ARG A 536 10.65 -26.42 10.79
CA ARG A 536 10.45 -25.31 11.74
C ARG A 536 11.76 -24.59 12.09
N ASN A 537 12.78 -25.31 12.52
CA ASN A 537 14.06 -24.71 12.88
C ASN A 537 15.09 -24.81 11.76
N ILE A 538 16.08 -23.93 11.77
CA ILE A 538 17.16 -23.80 10.80
C ILE A 538 18.49 -24.03 11.50
N ALA A 539 19.31 -24.95 10.99
CA ALA A 539 20.67 -25.14 11.48
C ALA A 539 21.66 -24.19 10.77
N VAL A 540 22.47 -23.48 11.55
CA VAL A 540 23.52 -22.57 11.09
C VAL A 540 24.87 -23.11 11.54
N SER A 541 25.51 -23.92 10.70
CA SER A 541 26.90 -24.34 10.91
C SER A 541 27.88 -23.29 10.39
N GLY A 542 28.90 -22.95 11.18
CA GLY A 542 29.85 -21.89 10.90
C GLY A 542 29.22 -20.50 10.85
N THR A 543 30.02 -19.47 10.58
CA THR A 543 29.55 -18.09 10.51
C THR A 543 28.78 -17.82 9.22
N LYS A 544 27.47 -17.57 9.33
CA LYS A 544 26.62 -17.13 8.23
C LYS A 544 26.07 -15.73 8.49
N LYS A 545 25.80 -15.01 7.40
CA LYS A 545 25.18 -13.69 7.44
C LYS A 545 23.68 -13.83 7.67
N LEU A 546 23.16 -13.13 8.68
CA LEU A 546 21.73 -12.99 8.94
C LEU A 546 21.14 -11.90 8.04
N VAL A 547 21.69 -10.69 8.13
CA VAL A 547 21.21 -9.51 7.40
C VAL A 547 22.35 -8.51 7.23
N THR A 548 22.32 -7.74 6.14
CA THR A 548 23.07 -6.50 5.99
C THR A 548 22.11 -5.32 6.04
N ILE A 549 22.36 -4.40 6.96
CA ILE A 549 21.57 -3.19 7.15
C ILE A 549 22.35 -2.00 6.58
N PRO A 550 21.85 -1.33 5.53
CA PRO A 550 22.47 -0.10 5.01
C PRO A 550 22.29 1.06 5.99
N MET A 551 23.39 1.65 6.42
CA MET A 551 23.42 2.74 7.40
C MET A 551 24.24 3.91 6.89
N TYR A 552 24.10 5.03 7.58
CA TYR A 552 24.78 6.29 7.28
C TYR A 552 25.25 6.95 8.57
N GLY A 553 26.48 7.46 8.63
CA GLY A 553 26.99 8.15 9.81
C GLY A 553 28.26 8.98 9.56
N TYR A 554 28.65 9.80 10.54
CA TYR A 554 29.69 10.83 10.42
C TYR A 554 30.73 10.80 11.56
N GLY A 555 31.91 10.27 11.26
CA GLY A 555 33.03 10.21 12.20
C GLY A 555 33.22 8.80 12.75
N SER A 556 33.61 8.68 14.02
CA SER A 556 33.74 7.39 14.69
C SER A 556 32.40 6.98 15.27
N GLU A 557 31.71 6.07 14.61
CA GLU A 557 30.41 5.56 15.03
C GLU A 557 30.59 4.22 15.74
N THR A 558 29.82 4.02 16.82
CA THR A 558 29.75 2.75 17.54
C THR A 558 28.31 2.25 17.54
N ILE A 559 28.11 0.99 17.15
CA ILE A 559 26.81 0.33 17.18
C ILE A 559 26.93 -0.91 18.06
N ALA A 560 26.12 -0.97 19.11
CA ALA A 560 26.09 -2.08 20.06
C ALA A 560 24.76 -2.83 19.99
N VAL A 561 24.76 -4.10 20.40
CA VAL A 561 23.52 -4.83 20.65
C VAL A 561 23.02 -4.44 22.05
N GLY A 562 21.83 -3.86 22.14
CA GLY A 562 21.18 -3.57 23.43
C GLY A 562 20.41 -4.77 23.98
N LYS A 563 19.78 -5.53 23.07
CA LYS A 563 19.01 -6.73 23.37
C LYS A 563 19.06 -7.66 22.17
N ILE A 564 19.12 -8.96 22.42
CA ILE A 564 18.95 -9.99 21.40
C ILE A 564 18.04 -11.08 21.94
N VAL A 565 17.10 -11.53 21.11
CA VAL A 565 16.22 -12.66 21.39
C VAL A 565 16.36 -13.63 20.23
N ILE A 566 16.86 -14.83 20.51
CA ILE A 566 16.91 -15.91 19.55
C ILE A 566 16.03 -17.02 20.09
N VAL A 567 15.18 -17.57 19.24
CA VAL A 567 14.23 -18.60 19.65
C VAL A 567 14.29 -19.82 18.76
N ARG A 568 13.99 -20.98 19.34
CA ARG A 568 13.76 -22.24 18.65
C ARG A 568 12.35 -22.75 18.92
N MET A 569 11.79 -23.51 17.98
CA MET A 569 10.56 -24.25 18.19
C MET A 569 10.87 -25.62 18.79
N ASN A 570 10.26 -25.92 19.93
CA ASN A 570 10.26 -27.26 20.53
C ASN A 570 8.80 -27.75 20.61
N GLY A 571 8.41 -28.59 19.65
CA GLY A 571 7.00 -28.92 19.42
C GLY A 571 6.20 -27.66 19.11
N SER A 572 5.14 -27.40 19.88
CA SER A 572 4.31 -26.18 19.78
C SER A 572 4.77 -25.03 20.69
N SER A 573 5.86 -25.22 21.44
CA SER A 573 6.41 -24.22 22.35
C SER A 573 7.61 -23.49 21.74
N VAL A 574 7.80 -22.25 22.15
CA VAL A 574 8.96 -21.42 21.78
C VAL A 574 9.93 -21.43 22.96
N GLN A 575 11.20 -21.74 22.70
CA GLN A 575 12.27 -21.73 23.69
C GLN A 575 13.31 -20.69 23.31
N ASN A 576 13.71 -19.85 24.27
CA ASN A 576 14.79 -18.87 24.07
C ASN A 576 16.16 -19.58 24.07
N ILE A 577 17.02 -19.18 23.14
CA ILE A 577 18.44 -19.48 23.12
C ILE A 577 19.17 -18.29 23.71
N GLU A 578 19.82 -18.49 24.86
CA GLU A 578 20.52 -17.42 25.56
C GLU A 578 21.82 -17.05 24.84
N ILE A 579 21.94 -15.80 24.41
CA ILE A 579 23.18 -15.20 23.95
C ILE A 579 23.52 -14.03 24.88
N PRO A 580 24.61 -14.11 25.67
CA PRO A 580 25.01 -13.02 26.54
C PRO A 580 25.33 -11.77 25.71
N VAL A 581 24.56 -10.69 25.87
CA VAL A 581 24.73 -9.45 25.08
C VAL A 581 26.14 -8.87 25.23
N ASN A 582 26.73 -9.00 26.42
CA ASN A 582 28.11 -8.58 26.72
C ASN A 582 29.18 -9.38 25.97
N SER A 583 28.85 -10.54 25.38
CA SER A 583 29.76 -11.31 24.52
C SER A 583 29.78 -10.79 23.08
N ILE A 584 28.83 -9.95 22.69
CA ILE A 584 28.74 -9.39 21.34
C ILE A 584 29.50 -8.07 21.30
N LEU A 585 30.64 -8.07 20.60
CA LEU A 585 31.46 -6.87 20.44
C LEU A 585 30.70 -5.81 19.61
N PRO A 586 30.74 -4.53 20.03
CA PRO A 586 30.21 -3.43 19.24
C PRO A 586 30.91 -3.32 17.88
N ALA A 587 30.16 -2.94 16.85
CA ALA A 587 30.74 -2.56 15.58
C ALA A 587 31.25 -1.11 15.64
N ILE A 588 32.51 -0.92 15.27
CA ILE A 588 33.15 0.40 15.20
C ILE A 588 33.42 0.71 13.73
N ILE A 589 32.97 1.88 13.27
CA ILE A 589 33.23 2.36 11.90
C ILE A 589 33.74 3.80 11.95
N ASN A 590 34.82 4.06 11.23
CA ASN A 590 35.36 5.40 11.06
C ASN A 590 34.99 5.91 9.65
N THR A 591 33.97 6.75 9.55
CA THR A 591 33.61 7.42 8.31
C THR A 591 34.32 8.78 8.21
N ARG A 592 34.75 9.18 7.00
CA ARG A 592 35.41 10.48 6.81
C ARG A 592 34.38 11.61 6.92
N ARG A 593 34.70 12.68 7.66
CA ARG A 593 33.98 13.96 7.56
C ARG A 593 34.26 14.60 6.20
N ASN A 594 33.26 15.23 5.60
CA ASN A 594 33.50 16.27 4.61
C ASN A 594 34.19 17.43 5.33
N GLU A 595 35.41 17.77 4.95
CA GLU A 595 35.97 19.10 5.18
C GLU A 595 35.36 20.11 4.21
#